data_AF-A0A5C3QJH2-F1
#
_entry.id   AF-A0A5C3QJH2-F1
#
_cell.length_a   1.000
_cell.length_b   1.000
_cell.length_c   1.000
_cell.angle_alpha   90.00
_cell.angle_beta   90.00
_cell.angle_gamma   90.00
#
_symmetry.space_group_name_H-M   'P 1'
#
loop_
_entity.id
_entity.type
_entity.pdbx_description
1 polymer ?
#
loop_
_entity_poly.entity_id
_entity_poly.type
_entity_poly.pdbx_seq_one_letter_code
_entity_poly.pdbx_strand_id
1 'polypeptide(L)'
;MPALGSSPIDDKLQGVPRVLITGFGPFRGLATNPSWMAVKQLHNQVINAGTTQRRIHITALEVPVIYETVLKLVPALHARPPILPEYAEIDSLPPPPDGYDLIIHVGLGGTHVLRLEAQAHKHGYTLADITGKPGPLIDGENTPEKRGFDKGYESFGDILRTNVAVEELVGDLQKEGIACFTSYDPGRYLCDFIYYGSMAEARRAAGSEVPRPVLFLHVSGVGQPTTTEEVVVGLVRITAQVLRIMI
;
A
#
# COMPACT_ATOMS: atom_id res chain seq x y z
N MET A 1 8.86 -35.85 1.56
CA MET A 1 9.03 -34.69 2.46
C MET A 1 7.81 -34.68 3.38
N PRO A 2 7.94 -34.60 4.71
CA PRO A 2 6.77 -34.46 5.57
C PRO A 2 6.14 -33.09 5.32
N ALA A 3 4.83 -33.06 5.08
CA ALA A 3 4.08 -31.81 5.00
C ALA A 3 4.24 -31.08 6.33
N LEU A 4 4.74 -29.84 6.29
CA LEU A 4 4.70 -28.93 7.44
C LEU A 4 3.22 -28.74 7.80
N GLY A 5 2.81 -29.27 8.96
CA GLY A 5 1.47 -29.02 9.49
C GLY A 5 1.25 -27.52 9.68
N SER A 6 0.01 -27.05 9.44
CA SER A 6 -0.37 -25.65 9.68
C SER A 6 -0.06 -25.24 11.12
N SER A 7 0.43 -24.02 11.32
CA SER A 7 0.67 -23.48 12.66
C SER A 7 -0.68 -23.29 13.39
N PRO A 8 -0.75 -23.41 14.73
CA PRO A 8 -1.97 -23.12 15.50
C PRO A 8 -2.54 -21.71 15.28
N ILE A 9 -1.75 -20.78 14.73
CA ILE A 9 -2.18 -19.43 14.34
C ILE A 9 -2.88 -19.45 12.96
N ASP A 10 -2.42 -20.29 12.03
CA ASP A 10 -3.02 -20.43 10.70
C ASP A 10 -4.46 -20.95 10.80
N ASP A 11 -4.71 -21.93 11.67
CA ASP A 11 -6.06 -22.48 11.89
C ASP A 11 -7.02 -21.43 12.50
N LYS A 12 -6.52 -20.49 13.32
CA LYS A 12 -7.33 -19.42 13.93
C LYS A 12 -7.65 -18.27 12.96
N LEU A 13 -6.92 -18.17 11.86
CA LEU A 13 -7.06 -17.12 10.85
C LEU A 13 -7.55 -17.66 9.49
N GLN A 14 -7.94 -18.93 9.43
CA GLN A 14 -8.57 -19.50 8.25
C GLN A 14 -9.85 -18.72 7.91
N GLY A 15 -9.93 -18.21 6.68
CA GLY A 15 -11.03 -17.35 6.21
C GLY A 15 -11.07 -15.94 6.79
N VAL A 16 -10.03 -15.52 7.54
CA VAL A 16 -9.87 -14.13 8.00
C VAL A 16 -9.14 -13.34 6.91
N PRO A 17 -9.73 -12.27 6.36
CA PRO A 17 -9.07 -11.41 5.39
C PRO A 17 -7.69 -10.93 5.87
N ARG A 18 -6.70 -11.00 4.98
CA ARG A 18 -5.30 -10.68 5.24
C ARG A 18 -4.94 -9.40 4.49
N VAL A 19 -4.66 -8.34 5.24
CA VAL A 19 -4.36 -7.02 4.69
C VAL A 19 -2.89 -6.69 4.89
N LEU A 20 -2.22 -6.23 3.85
CA LEU A 20 -0.90 -5.61 3.96
C LEU A 20 -1.07 -4.09 3.97
N ILE A 21 -0.52 -3.42 4.98
CA ILE A 21 -0.41 -1.97 5.01
C ILE A 21 1.06 -1.58 5.04
N THR A 22 1.52 -0.73 4.12
CA THR A 22 2.91 -0.27 4.10
C THR A 22 3.01 1.19 4.49
N GLY A 23 4.03 1.55 5.27
CA GLY A 23 4.43 2.94 5.49
C GLY A 23 5.84 3.16 4.95
N PHE A 24 6.18 4.38 4.57
CA PHE A 24 7.56 4.69 4.15
C PHE A 24 8.47 4.92 5.35
N GLY A 25 9.74 4.57 5.22
CA GLY A 25 10.76 4.88 6.22
C GLY A 25 11.28 6.32 6.19
N PRO A 26 12.37 6.61 6.92
CA PRO A 26 12.98 7.95 7.03
C PRO A 26 13.35 8.57 5.68
N PHE A 27 13.15 9.89 5.52
CA PHE A 27 13.56 10.63 4.31
C PHE A 27 13.66 12.14 4.55
N ARG A 28 14.47 12.85 3.75
CA ARG A 28 14.60 14.32 3.75
C ARG A 28 14.75 14.96 5.15
N GLY A 29 15.55 14.34 6.01
CA GLY A 29 15.80 14.83 7.37
C GLY A 29 14.74 14.45 8.41
N LEU A 30 13.65 13.77 8.02
CA LEU A 30 12.70 13.18 8.96
C LEU A 30 13.29 11.87 9.50
N ALA A 31 13.65 11.86 10.78
CA ALA A 31 14.16 10.67 11.48
C ALA A 31 13.11 9.55 11.54
N THR A 32 11.83 9.91 11.59
CA THR A 32 10.70 8.98 11.49
C THR A 32 9.66 9.56 10.54
N ASN A 33 9.08 8.71 9.70
CA ASN A 33 8.07 9.11 8.73
C ASN A 33 6.66 8.96 9.34
N PRO A 34 5.78 9.98 9.21
CA PRO A 34 4.42 9.92 9.73
C PRO A 34 3.61 8.71 9.24
N SER A 35 3.83 8.28 8.00
CA SER A 35 3.17 7.09 7.45
C SER A 35 3.56 5.82 8.22
N TRP A 36 4.85 5.59 8.47
CA TRP A 36 5.30 4.45 9.27
C TRP A 36 4.88 4.54 10.73
N MET A 37 4.86 5.75 11.32
CA MET A 37 4.40 5.95 12.69
C MET A 37 2.96 5.48 12.92
N ALA A 38 2.08 5.71 11.94
CA ALA A 38 0.71 5.21 11.99
C ALA A 38 0.64 3.71 11.69
N VAL A 39 1.25 3.28 10.57
CA VAL A 39 1.11 1.92 10.05
C VAL A 39 1.69 0.86 11.00
N LYS A 40 2.82 1.13 11.66
CA LYS A 40 3.46 0.16 12.57
C LYS A 40 2.59 -0.24 13.76
N GLN A 41 1.68 0.64 14.20
CA GLN A 41 0.77 0.36 15.31
C GLN A 41 -0.27 -0.71 14.96
N LEU A 42 -0.49 -0.94 13.67
CA LEU A 42 -1.43 -1.94 13.16
C LEU A 42 -0.77 -3.30 12.89
N HIS A 43 0.55 -3.44 13.05
CA HIS A 43 1.23 -4.71 12.82
C HIS A 43 0.65 -5.81 13.73
N ASN A 44 0.21 -6.90 13.11
CA ASN A 44 -0.40 -8.08 13.74
C ASN A 44 -1.61 -7.79 14.62
N GLN A 45 -2.27 -6.66 14.38
CA GLN A 45 -3.56 -6.39 14.95
C GLN A 45 -4.64 -7.16 14.19
N VAL A 46 -5.60 -7.69 14.95
CA VAL A 46 -6.84 -8.22 14.40
C VAL A 46 -7.95 -7.22 14.69
N ILE A 47 -8.44 -6.56 13.66
CA ILE A 47 -9.51 -5.55 13.75
C ILE A 47 -10.87 -6.16 13.39
N ASN A 48 -11.95 -5.54 13.84
CA ASN A 48 -13.32 -5.94 13.48
C ASN A 48 -13.85 -5.06 12.34
N ALA A 49 -14.43 -5.68 11.31
CA ALA A 49 -15.14 -5.00 10.23
C ALA A 49 -16.53 -4.52 10.69
N GLY A 50 -16.55 -3.48 11.53
CA GLY A 50 -17.79 -2.88 12.06
C GLY A 50 -18.65 -3.85 12.87
N THR A 51 -19.96 -3.77 12.71
CA THR A 51 -20.96 -4.51 13.52
C THR A 51 -21.02 -6.02 13.25
N THR A 52 -20.31 -6.51 12.23
CA THR A 52 -20.49 -7.88 11.72
C THR A 52 -19.61 -8.95 12.39
N GLN A 53 -18.83 -8.61 13.42
CA GLN A 53 -17.83 -9.50 14.07
C GLN A 53 -16.80 -10.14 13.11
N ARG A 54 -16.76 -9.74 11.82
CA ARG A 54 -15.76 -10.24 10.87
C ARG A 54 -14.39 -9.69 11.28
N ARG A 55 -13.46 -10.59 11.57
CA ARG A 55 -12.07 -10.28 11.91
C ARG A 55 -11.29 -9.98 10.64
N ILE A 56 -10.31 -9.08 10.70
CA ILE A 56 -9.35 -8.77 9.64
C ILE A 56 -7.97 -8.76 10.29
N HIS A 57 -7.00 -9.45 9.70
CA HIS A 57 -5.62 -9.43 10.18
C HIS A 57 -4.77 -8.46 9.35
N ILE A 58 -4.05 -7.57 10.01
CA ILE A 58 -3.18 -6.58 9.37
C ILE A 58 -1.71 -6.96 9.56
N THR A 59 -0.99 -7.04 8.45
CA THR A 59 0.48 -7.06 8.42
C THR A 59 0.95 -5.66 8.03
N ALA A 60 1.84 -5.07 8.83
CA ALA A 60 2.44 -3.77 8.53
C ALA A 60 3.88 -3.93 8.04
N LEU A 61 4.31 -3.16 7.02
CA LEU A 61 5.67 -3.19 6.49
C LEU A 61 6.25 -1.80 6.26
N GLU A 62 7.46 -1.54 6.76
CA GLU A 62 8.21 -0.32 6.44
C GLU A 62 8.89 -0.46 5.06
N VAL A 63 8.76 0.55 4.21
CA VAL A 63 9.35 0.57 2.87
C VAL A 63 10.41 1.67 2.80
N PRO A 64 11.67 1.33 2.50
CA PRO A 64 12.69 2.32 2.22
C PRO A 64 12.29 3.24 1.07
N VAL A 65 12.58 4.53 1.19
CA VAL A 65 12.30 5.52 0.15
C VAL A 65 13.38 5.43 -0.94
N ILE A 66 13.43 4.29 -1.65
CA ILE A 66 14.44 3.92 -2.65
C ILE A 66 13.75 3.24 -3.84
N TYR A 67 13.95 3.74 -5.07
CA TYR A 67 13.28 3.19 -6.26
C TYR A 67 13.67 1.73 -6.53
N GLU A 68 14.95 1.42 -6.42
CA GLU A 68 15.46 0.06 -6.65
C GLU A 68 14.87 -0.95 -5.65
N THR A 69 14.68 -0.54 -4.40
CA THR A 69 14.01 -1.38 -3.40
C THR A 69 12.56 -1.64 -3.79
N VAL A 70 11.82 -0.60 -4.21
CA VAL A 70 10.41 -0.76 -4.63
C VAL A 70 10.28 -1.68 -5.84
N LEU A 71 11.17 -1.59 -6.83
CA LEU A 71 11.18 -2.47 -8.01
C LEU A 71 11.36 -3.96 -7.65
N LYS A 72 12.09 -4.27 -6.59
CA LYS A 72 12.29 -5.66 -6.11
C LYS A 72 11.17 -6.10 -5.18
N LEU A 73 10.78 -5.20 -4.27
CA LEU A 73 9.83 -5.48 -3.19
C LEU A 73 8.41 -5.68 -3.72
N VAL A 74 7.93 -4.82 -4.61
CA VAL A 74 6.51 -4.84 -5.00
C VAL A 74 6.12 -6.15 -5.71
N PRO A 75 6.86 -6.67 -6.71
CA PRO A 75 6.58 -7.99 -7.27
C PRO A 75 6.57 -9.11 -6.21
N ALA A 76 7.49 -9.04 -5.23
CA ALA A 76 7.57 -10.01 -4.15
C ALA A 76 6.34 -9.97 -3.21
N LEU A 77 5.80 -8.78 -2.93
CA LEU A 77 4.58 -8.61 -2.11
C LEU A 77 3.31 -9.14 -2.79
N HIS A 78 3.28 -9.17 -4.12
CA HIS A 78 2.15 -9.66 -4.92
C HIS A 78 2.29 -11.12 -5.36
N ALA A 79 3.42 -11.76 -5.03
CA ALA A 79 3.62 -13.19 -5.24
C ALA A 79 2.61 -14.01 -4.41
N ARG A 80 2.44 -15.29 -4.76
CA ARG A 80 1.58 -16.24 -4.06
C ARG A 80 2.40 -17.50 -3.74
N PRO A 81 2.92 -17.65 -2.51
CA PRO A 81 2.81 -16.73 -1.36
C PRO A 81 3.63 -15.43 -1.53
N PRO A 82 3.26 -14.33 -0.82
CA PRO A 82 4.08 -13.13 -0.75
C PRO A 82 5.43 -13.41 -0.08
N ILE A 83 6.46 -12.74 -0.58
CA ILE A 83 7.82 -12.82 -0.04
C ILE A 83 8.11 -11.48 0.65
N LEU A 84 8.19 -11.50 1.98
CA LEU A 84 8.57 -10.34 2.77
C LEU A 84 10.10 -10.15 2.75
N PRO A 85 10.59 -8.90 2.81
CA PRO A 85 12.03 -8.64 2.85
C PRO A 85 12.63 -9.09 4.19
N GLU A 86 13.93 -9.39 4.21
CA GLU A 86 14.63 -9.92 5.41
C GLU A 86 14.56 -8.98 6.63
N TYR A 87 14.42 -7.68 6.39
CA TYR A 87 14.30 -6.68 7.46
C TYR A 87 12.87 -6.56 8.02
N ALA A 88 11.88 -7.21 7.40
CA ALA A 88 10.53 -7.21 7.93
C ALA A 88 10.52 -7.93 9.29
N GLU A 89 9.75 -7.40 10.23
CA GLU A 89 9.43 -8.14 11.46
C GLU A 89 8.57 -9.34 11.05
N ILE A 90 9.20 -10.52 11.01
CA ILE A 90 8.52 -11.79 10.77
C ILE A 90 8.12 -12.33 12.13
N ASP A 91 6.92 -11.97 12.56
CA ASP A 91 6.29 -12.60 13.70
C ASP A 91 5.93 -14.06 13.40
N SER A 92 5.34 -14.74 14.38
CA SER A 92 4.94 -16.16 14.31
C SER A 92 3.93 -16.55 13.21
N LEU A 93 3.44 -15.57 12.42
CA LEU A 93 2.42 -15.78 11.41
C LEU A 93 2.99 -15.56 10.00
N PRO A 94 3.06 -16.61 9.16
CA PRO A 94 3.56 -16.48 7.81
C PRO A 94 2.66 -15.59 6.92
N PRO A 95 3.20 -15.07 5.81
CA PRO A 95 2.39 -14.45 4.76
C PRO A 95 1.30 -15.41 4.26
N PRO A 96 0.13 -14.90 3.84
CA PRO A 96 -0.95 -15.74 3.34
C PRO A 96 -0.53 -16.52 2.09
N PRO A 97 -0.79 -17.84 2.01
CA PRO A 97 -0.35 -18.68 0.89
C PRO A 97 -0.87 -18.17 -0.46
N ASP A 98 -2.10 -17.68 -0.49
CA ASP A 98 -2.76 -17.20 -1.70
C ASP A 98 -2.50 -15.71 -1.98
N GLY A 99 -1.75 -15.00 -1.13
CA GLY A 99 -1.55 -13.55 -1.22
C GLY A 99 -2.50 -12.73 -0.33
N TYR A 100 -2.18 -11.45 -0.13
CA TYR A 100 -3.00 -10.53 0.66
C TYR A 100 -4.29 -10.17 -0.08
N ASP A 101 -5.42 -10.11 0.62
CA ASP A 101 -6.73 -9.76 0.07
C ASP A 101 -6.85 -8.26 -0.27
N LEU A 102 -6.06 -7.42 0.40
CA LEU A 102 -5.98 -5.98 0.18
C LEU A 102 -4.57 -5.49 0.51
N ILE A 103 -4.05 -4.60 -0.34
CA ILE A 103 -2.80 -3.89 -0.08
C ILE A 103 -3.07 -2.39 -0.02
N ILE A 104 -2.61 -1.76 1.06
CA ILE A 104 -2.73 -0.32 1.28
C ILE A 104 -1.34 0.27 1.46
N HIS A 105 -0.95 1.18 0.59
CA HIS A 105 0.28 1.95 0.75
C HIS A 105 -0.02 3.31 1.38
N VAL A 106 0.82 3.74 2.31
CA VAL A 106 0.64 4.99 3.05
C VAL A 106 1.91 5.83 2.93
N GLY A 107 1.75 7.09 2.54
CA GLY A 107 2.86 8.05 2.40
C GLY A 107 2.54 9.42 2.98
N LEU A 108 3.58 10.22 3.24
CA LEU A 108 3.42 11.61 3.67
C LEU A 108 3.06 12.50 2.47
N GLY A 109 1.92 13.21 2.54
CA GLY A 109 1.36 13.98 1.41
C GLY A 109 1.10 15.47 1.68
N GLY A 110 1.74 16.06 2.69
CA GLY A 110 1.65 17.48 2.99
C GLY A 110 0.73 17.81 4.16
N THR A 111 -0.09 18.84 4.03
CA THR A 111 -0.83 19.50 5.13
C THR A 111 -2.31 19.15 5.21
N HIS A 112 -2.79 18.26 4.34
CA HIS A 112 -4.17 17.81 4.38
C HIS A 112 -4.33 16.61 5.31
N VAL A 113 -5.58 16.26 5.65
CA VAL A 113 -5.98 15.07 6.41
C VAL A 113 -5.66 13.76 5.66
N LEU A 114 -6.57 12.79 5.62
CA LEU A 114 -6.44 11.60 4.77
C LEU A 114 -6.81 11.90 3.32
N ARG A 115 -5.89 11.60 2.40
CA ARG A 115 -6.11 11.73 0.96
C ARG A 115 -6.04 10.35 0.31
N LEU A 116 -7.11 9.92 -0.34
CA LEU A 116 -7.16 8.63 -1.04
C LEU A 116 -6.90 8.84 -2.52
N GLU A 117 -5.89 8.17 -3.06
CA GLU A 117 -5.45 8.34 -4.45
C GLU A 117 -6.20 7.37 -5.38
N ALA A 118 -6.89 7.91 -6.38
CA ALA A 118 -7.68 7.12 -7.33
C ALA A 118 -6.86 6.56 -8.50
N GLN A 119 -5.65 7.10 -8.73
CA GLN A 119 -4.80 6.70 -9.85
C GLN A 119 -3.31 6.91 -9.56
N ALA A 120 -2.47 6.28 -10.38
CA ALA A 120 -1.02 6.45 -10.39
C ALA A 120 -0.47 6.46 -11.82
N HIS A 121 0.75 6.95 -12.00
CA HIS A 121 1.34 7.20 -13.31
C HIS A 121 2.55 6.31 -13.58
N LYS A 122 2.83 6.00 -14.83
CA LYS A 122 3.94 5.09 -15.21
C LYS A 122 5.31 5.78 -15.24
N HIS A 123 5.30 7.10 -15.45
CA HIS A 123 6.47 7.90 -15.81
C HIS A 123 6.48 9.24 -15.05
N GLY A 124 7.63 9.94 -15.05
CA GLY A 124 7.79 11.28 -14.47
C GLY A 124 8.69 11.34 -13.23
N TYR A 125 9.34 10.24 -12.86
CA TYR A 125 10.06 10.11 -11.57
C TYR A 125 11.44 10.76 -11.57
N THR A 126 11.49 12.08 -11.64
CA THR A 126 12.75 12.86 -11.69
C THR A 126 13.36 13.15 -10.33
N LEU A 127 12.57 13.04 -9.26
CA LEU A 127 13.00 13.35 -7.91
C LEU A 127 13.90 12.24 -7.35
N ALA A 128 15.05 12.63 -6.83
CA ALA A 128 16.02 11.74 -6.21
C ALA A 128 15.48 11.13 -4.89
N ASP A 129 15.74 9.84 -4.73
CA ASP A 129 15.47 9.04 -3.55
C ASP A 129 16.52 9.29 -2.44
N ILE A 130 16.45 8.56 -1.32
CA ILE A 130 17.39 8.78 -0.20
C ILE A 130 18.83 8.38 -0.53
N THR A 131 19.07 7.68 -1.63
CA THR A 131 20.41 7.36 -2.15
C THR A 131 20.91 8.38 -3.17
N GLY A 132 20.13 9.43 -3.43
CA GLY A 132 20.45 10.47 -4.41
C GLY A 132 20.12 10.08 -5.85
N LYS A 133 19.40 8.98 -6.08
CA LYS A 133 19.08 8.48 -7.43
C LYS A 133 17.64 8.81 -7.80
N PRO A 134 17.37 9.38 -8.99
CA PRO A 134 16.00 9.51 -9.49
C PRO A 134 15.43 8.13 -9.88
N GLY A 135 14.19 8.11 -10.35
CA GLY A 135 13.57 6.89 -10.88
C GLY A 135 14.39 6.27 -12.02
N PRO A 136 14.20 4.98 -12.30
CA PRO A 136 14.94 4.26 -13.35
C PRO A 136 14.77 4.92 -14.74
N LEU A 137 15.81 4.84 -15.58
CA LEU A 137 15.76 5.31 -16.96
C LEU A 137 14.95 4.35 -17.84
N ILE A 138 14.25 4.92 -18.80
CA ILE A 138 13.58 4.22 -19.92
C ILE A 138 14.39 4.53 -21.17
N ASP A 139 14.83 3.50 -21.89
CA ASP A 139 15.62 3.63 -23.13
C ASP A 139 16.93 4.44 -23.03
N GLY A 140 17.42 4.73 -21.82
CA GLY A 140 18.70 5.41 -21.59
C GLY A 140 18.70 6.94 -21.72
N GLU A 141 17.58 7.58 -22.08
CA GLU A 141 17.45 9.04 -22.18
C GLU A 141 17.04 9.67 -20.84
N ASN A 142 17.75 10.70 -20.40
CA ASN A 142 17.46 11.36 -19.11
C ASN A 142 16.49 12.54 -19.25
N THR A 143 15.22 12.24 -19.56
CA THR A 143 14.11 13.23 -19.53
C THR A 143 13.05 12.83 -18.51
N PRO A 144 12.16 13.74 -18.07
CA PRO A 144 11.08 13.39 -17.15
C PRO A 144 10.19 12.23 -17.64
N GLU A 145 9.87 12.21 -18.93
CA GLU A 145 9.03 11.19 -19.57
C GLU A 145 9.74 9.83 -19.66
N LYS A 146 11.07 9.84 -19.59
CA LYS A 146 11.94 8.67 -19.66
C LYS A 146 12.43 8.22 -18.28
N ARG A 147 11.68 8.56 -17.22
CA ARG A 147 11.93 8.12 -15.84
C ARG A 147 10.74 7.35 -15.30
N GLY A 148 10.84 6.04 -15.17
CA GLY A 148 9.75 5.19 -14.67
C GLY A 148 9.78 3.73 -15.11
N PHE A 149 8.60 3.12 -15.20
CA PHE A 149 8.49 1.68 -15.44
C PHE A 149 8.70 1.35 -16.93
N ASP A 150 9.69 0.51 -17.20
CA ASP A 150 10.07 0.06 -18.54
C ASP A 150 9.85 -1.45 -18.69
N LYS A 151 10.94 -2.22 -18.79
CA LYS A 151 10.92 -3.66 -19.07
C LYS A 151 10.01 -4.43 -18.11
N GLY A 152 9.10 -5.21 -18.67
CA GLY A 152 8.09 -6.00 -17.95
C GLY A 152 6.80 -5.23 -17.65
N TYR A 153 6.74 -3.92 -17.89
CA TYR A 153 5.56 -3.09 -17.69
C TYR A 153 4.99 -2.50 -19.01
N GLU A 154 5.45 -2.96 -20.16
CA GLU A 154 5.12 -2.45 -21.50
C GLU A 154 3.62 -2.56 -21.79
N SER A 155 2.97 -3.61 -21.30
CA SER A 155 1.53 -3.89 -21.51
C SER A 155 0.59 -3.05 -20.62
N PHE A 156 1.11 -2.34 -19.62
CA PHE A 156 0.32 -1.46 -18.76
C PHE A 156 0.29 -0.03 -19.34
N GLY A 157 -0.88 0.58 -19.30
CA GLY A 157 -1.08 1.96 -19.73
C GLY A 157 -0.40 2.99 -18.80
N ASP A 158 -0.22 4.20 -19.31
CA ASP A 158 0.53 5.26 -18.61
C ASP A 158 -0.11 5.72 -17.30
N ILE A 159 -1.42 5.49 -17.14
CA ILE A 159 -2.16 5.75 -15.91
C ILE A 159 -2.90 4.48 -15.52
N LEU A 160 -2.71 4.03 -14.28
CA LEU A 160 -3.48 2.95 -13.68
C LEU A 160 -4.43 3.53 -12.65
N ARG A 161 -5.67 3.02 -12.68
CA ARG A 161 -6.71 3.30 -11.69
C ARG A 161 -6.94 2.06 -10.84
N THR A 162 -7.18 2.27 -9.55
CA THR A 162 -7.62 1.20 -8.65
C THR A 162 -9.00 0.72 -9.05
N ASN A 163 -9.32 -0.55 -8.74
CA ASN A 163 -10.67 -1.11 -8.92
C ASN A 163 -11.60 -0.83 -7.73
N VAL A 164 -11.13 -0.06 -6.74
CA VAL A 164 -11.96 0.46 -5.66
C VAL A 164 -12.62 1.77 -6.11
N ALA A 165 -13.92 1.92 -5.90
CA ALA A 165 -14.64 3.17 -6.16
C ALA A 165 -14.27 4.23 -5.10
N VAL A 166 -13.12 4.90 -5.27
CA VAL A 166 -12.55 5.79 -4.26
C VAL A 166 -13.48 6.94 -3.88
N GLU A 167 -14.20 7.52 -4.85
CA GLU A 167 -15.14 8.62 -4.57
C GLU A 167 -16.31 8.19 -3.70
N GLU A 168 -16.88 7.01 -3.96
CA GLU A 168 -17.96 6.44 -3.14
C GLU A 168 -17.46 6.09 -1.73
N LEU A 169 -16.28 5.45 -1.65
CA LEU A 169 -15.63 5.13 -0.40
C LEU A 169 -15.40 6.39 0.45
N VAL A 170 -14.85 7.46 -0.14
CA VAL A 170 -14.65 8.75 0.52
C VAL A 170 -15.99 9.34 0.97
N GLY A 171 -17.01 9.34 0.12
CA GLY A 171 -18.32 9.86 0.44
C GLY A 171 -18.95 9.16 1.65
N ASP A 172 -18.80 7.84 1.76
CA ASP A 172 -19.32 7.10 2.89
C ASP A 172 -18.49 7.29 4.17
N LEU A 173 -17.16 7.33 4.06
CA LEU A 173 -16.27 7.65 5.19
C LEU A 173 -16.56 9.03 5.79
N GLN A 174 -16.83 10.02 4.93
CA GLN A 174 -17.22 11.37 5.36
C GLN A 174 -18.56 11.35 6.12
N LYS A 175 -19.54 10.54 5.71
CA LYS A 175 -20.81 10.36 6.45
C LYS A 175 -20.58 9.74 7.83
N GLU A 176 -19.54 8.94 8.00
CA GLU A 176 -19.11 8.39 9.29
C GLU A 176 -18.23 9.35 10.11
N GLY A 177 -17.99 10.58 9.63
CA GLY A 177 -17.19 11.58 10.31
C GLY A 177 -15.68 11.45 10.12
N ILE A 178 -15.22 10.62 9.16
CA ILE A 178 -13.81 10.50 8.82
C ILE A 178 -13.41 11.62 7.86
N ALA A 179 -12.53 12.51 8.30
CA ALA A 179 -12.00 13.59 7.48
C ALA A 179 -11.07 13.04 6.39
N CYS A 180 -11.59 12.89 5.17
CA CYS A 180 -10.83 12.41 4.02
C CYS A 180 -11.35 13.00 2.71
N PHE A 181 -10.58 12.89 1.63
CA PHE A 181 -10.97 13.32 0.28
C PHE A 181 -10.28 12.50 -0.81
N THR A 182 -10.88 12.46 -2.00
CA THR A 182 -10.31 11.83 -3.20
C THR A 182 -9.24 12.73 -3.82
N SER A 183 -8.16 12.12 -4.29
CA SER A 183 -7.13 12.75 -5.12
C SER A 183 -6.84 11.92 -6.37
N TYR A 184 -6.41 12.61 -7.42
CA TYR A 184 -6.06 12.03 -8.71
C TYR A 184 -4.58 12.22 -9.06
N ASP A 185 -3.81 12.79 -8.14
CA ASP A 185 -2.38 13.03 -8.34
C ASP A 185 -1.59 12.70 -7.05
N PRO A 186 -1.06 11.47 -6.94
CA PRO A 186 -0.14 11.10 -5.87
C PRO A 186 1.26 11.75 -6.02
N GLY A 187 1.45 12.64 -7.00
CA GLY A 187 2.71 13.29 -7.32
C GLY A 187 3.56 12.47 -8.30
N ARG A 188 4.88 12.68 -8.31
CA ARG A 188 5.85 11.94 -9.14
C ARG A 188 7.10 11.60 -8.34
N TYR A 189 6.89 10.91 -7.23
CA TYR A 189 7.94 10.40 -6.34
C TYR A 189 7.63 8.95 -5.93
N LEU A 190 8.24 8.45 -4.85
CA LEU A 190 8.07 7.07 -4.40
C LEU A 190 6.61 6.70 -4.06
N CYS A 191 5.78 7.65 -3.64
CA CYS A 191 4.36 7.43 -3.37
C CYS A 191 3.61 6.95 -4.62
N ASP A 192 3.70 7.71 -5.71
CA ASP A 192 3.13 7.34 -7.02
C ASP A 192 3.81 6.08 -7.58
N PHE A 193 5.13 5.95 -7.40
CA PHE A 193 5.91 4.82 -7.92
C PHE A 193 5.48 3.48 -7.31
N ILE A 194 5.42 3.38 -5.98
CA ILE A 194 4.96 2.14 -5.33
C ILE A 194 3.50 1.85 -5.69
N TYR A 195 2.66 2.88 -5.80
CA TYR A 195 1.25 2.70 -6.10
C TYR A 195 1.04 2.15 -7.52
N TYR A 196 1.68 2.77 -8.52
CA TYR A 196 1.64 2.30 -9.90
C TYR A 196 2.16 0.86 -10.01
N GLY A 197 3.35 0.60 -9.46
CA GLY A 197 3.95 -0.73 -9.48
C GLY A 197 3.03 -1.77 -8.85
N SER A 198 2.43 -1.45 -7.69
CA SER A 198 1.56 -2.36 -6.96
C SER A 198 0.26 -2.66 -7.70
N MET A 199 -0.36 -1.66 -8.35
CA MET A 199 -1.51 -1.90 -9.22
C MET A 199 -1.16 -2.74 -10.46
N ALA A 200 0.01 -2.52 -11.06
CA ALA A 200 0.48 -3.31 -12.19
C ALA A 200 0.73 -4.77 -11.78
N GLU A 201 1.39 -5.01 -10.64
CA GLU A 201 1.58 -6.36 -10.10
C GLU A 201 0.27 -7.05 -9.75
N ALA A 202 -0.69 -6.34 -9.12
CA ALA A 202 -2.00 -6.90 -8.81
C ALA A 202 -2.73 -7.38 -10.07
N ARG A 203 -2.69 -6.58 -11.15
CA ARG A 203 -3.24 -6.95 -12.47
C ARG A 203 -2.49 -8.13 -13.07
N ARG A 204 -1.16 -8.14 -13.01
CA ARG A 204 -0.33 -9.26 -13.50
C ARG A 204 -0.68 -10.57 -12.78
N ALA A 205 -0.80 -10.53 -11.46
CA ALA A 205 -1.09 -11.70 -10.63
C ALA A 205 -2.52 -12.23 -10.82
N ALA A 206 -3.47 -11.39 -11.24
CA ALA A 206 -4.85 -11.78 -11.50
C ALA A 206 -5.08 -12.33 -12.92
N GLY A 207 -4.25 -11.92 -13.89
CA GLY A 207 -4.41 -12.33 -15.28
C GLY A 207 -5.75 -11.84 -15.85
N SER A 208 -6.70 -12.77 -16.07
CA SER A 208 -8.06 -12.45 -16.56
C SER A 208 -9.08 -12.26 -15.43
N GLU A 209 -8.72 -12.52 -14.18
CA GLU A 209 -9.58 -12.29 -13.03
C GLU A 209 -9.57 -10.82 -12.59
N VAL A 210 -10.49 -10.44 -11.70
CA VAL A 210 -10.48 -9.12 -11.08
C VAL A 210 -9.24 -9.02 -10.17
N PRO A 211 -8.39 -7.99 -10.33
CA PRO A 211 -7.21 -7.84 -9.49
C PRO A 211 -7.59 -7.58 -8.03
N ARG A 212 -6.75 -8.07 -7.13
CA ARG A 212 -6.89 -7.69 -5.72
C ARG A 212 -6.71 -6.17 -5.58
N PRO A 213 -7.50 -5.53 -4.72
CA PRO A 213 -7.48 -4.09 -4.55
C PRO A 213 -6.13 -3.61 -4.04
N VAL A 214 -5.70 -2.49 -4.61
CA VAL A 214 -4.57 -1.72 -4.12
C VAL A 214 -5.06 -0.30 -3.90
N LEU A 215 -4.75 0.26 -2.73
CA LEU A 215 -5.02 1.66 -2.40
C LEU A 215 -3.72 2.37 -2.04
N PHE A 216 -3.70 3.68 -2.28
CA PHE A 216 -2.69 4.55 -1.72
C PHE A 216 -3.35 5.69 -0.94
N LEU A 217 -2.82 5.96 0.25
CA LEU A 217 -3.25 7.04 1.10
C LEU A 217 -2.09 7.98 1.41
N HIS A 218 -2.33 9.26 1.19
CA HIS A 218 -1.49 10.30 1.73
C HIS A 218 -2.01 10.73 3.11
N VAL A 219 -1.10 10.79 4.07
CA VAL A 219 -1.34 11.29 5.43
C VAL A 219 -0.60 12.60 5.64
N SER A 220 -0.98 13.29 6.71
CA SER A 220 -0.39 14.55 7.10
C SER A 220 0.93 14.41 7.86
N GLY A 221 1.60 15.53 8.12
CA GLY A 221 2.67 15.57 9.12
C GLY A 221 2.15 15.23 10.52
N VAL A 222 3.04 14.77 11.43
CA VAL A 222 2.66 14.43 12.80
C VAL A 222 2.03 15.64 13.50
N GLY A 223 0.79 15.48 13.97
CA GLY A 223 0.06 16.49 14.73
C GLY A 223 -0.46 17.67 13.90
N GLN A 224 -0.45 17.58 12.56
CA GLN A 224 -0.86 18.67 11.66
C GLN A 224 -1.43 18.12 10.34
N PRO A 225 -2.74 18.25 10.05
CA PRO A 225 -3.82 18.73 10.91
C PRO A 225 -4.42 17.60 11.79
N THR A 226 -3.93 16.36 11.64
CA THR A 226 -4.42 15.19 12.37
C THR A 226 -3.33 14.57 13.25
N THR A 227 -3.74 13.94 14.35
CA THR A 227 -2.84 13.13 15.19
C THR A 227 -2.54 11.78 14.53
N THR A 228 -1.53 11.09 15.04
CA THR A 228 -1.21 9.73 14.56
C THR A 228 -2.36 8.77 14.85
N GLU A 229 -3.03 8.94 16.00
CA GLU A 229 -4.16 8.12 16.43
C GLU A 229 -5.37 8.31 15.50
N GLU A 230 -5.64 9.54 15.07
CA GLU A 230 -6.70 9.83 14.08
C GLU A 230 -6.41 9.17 12.73
N VAL A 231 -5.14 9.19 12.28
CA VAL A 231 -4.70 8.48 11.07
C VAL A 231 -4.90 6.97 11.24
N VAL A 232 -4.53 6.39 12.38
CA VAL A 232 -4.72 4.96 12.67
C VAL A 232 -6.21 4.59 12.64
N VAL A 233 -7.08 5.39 13.28
CA VAL A 233 -8.53 5.19 13.23
C VAL A 233 -9.05 5.23 11.80
N GLY A 234 -8.61 6.21 11.01
CA GLY A 234 -8.97 6.32 9.60
C GLY A 234 -8.53 5.10 8.78
N LEU A 235 -7.29 4.63 8.94
CA LEU A 235 -6.78 3.42 8.26
C LEU A 235 -7.61 2.18 8.61
N VAL A 236 -7.97 1.99 9.88
CA VAL A 236 -8.83 0.88 10.33
C VAL A 236 -10.20 0.95 9.66
N ARG A 237 -10.81 2.14 9.61
CA ARG A 237 -12.14 2.33 9.02
C ARG A 237 -12.12 2.12 7.51
N ILE A 238 -11.13 2.66 6.82
CA ILE A 238 -10.92 2.47 5.38
C ILE A 238 -10.74 0.99 5.07
N THR A 239 -9.88 0.29 5.81
CA THR A 239 -9.64 -1.15 5.64
C THR A 239 -10.93 -1.96 5.82
N ALA A 240 -11.68 -1.70 6.90
CA ALA A 240 -12.93 -2.38 7.17
C ALA A 240 -13.98 -2.13 6.09
N GLN A 241 -14.07 -0.89 5.59
CA GLN A 241 -15.08 -0.50 4.61
C GLN A 241 -14.80 -1.06 3.22
N VAL A 242 -13.54 -1.05 2.78
CA VAL A 242 -13.14 -1.66 1.50
C VAL A 242 -13.47 -3.15 1.49
N LEU A 243 -13.11 -3.88 2.55
CA LEU A 243 -13.39 -5.31 2.64
C LEU A 243 -14.89 -5.62 2.79
N ARG A 244 -15.70 -4.68 3.31
CA ARG A 244 -17.15 -4.82 3.35
C ARG A 244 -17.79 -4.67 1.96
N ILE A 245 -17.25 -3.81 1.10
CA ILE A 245 -17.76 -3.61 -0.27
C ILE A 245 -17.42 -4.82 -1.16
N MET A 246 -16.34 -5.52 -0.86
CA MET A 246 -15.82 -6.62 -1.68
C MET A 246 -16.39 -8.01 -1.37
N ILE A 247 -17.01 -8.21 -0.20
CA ILE A 247 -17.45 -9.52 0.32
C ILE A 247 -18.92 -9.50 0.74
#